data_AF-A0A2G4FAN4-F1
#
_entry.id   AF-A0A2G4FAN4-F1
#
_cell.length_a   1.000
_cell.length_b   1.000
_cell.length_c   1.000
_cell.angle_alpha   90.00
_cell.angle_beta   90.00
_cell.angle_gamma   90.00
#
_symmetry.space_group_name_H-M   'P 1'
#
loop_
_entity.id
_entity.type
_entity.pdbx_description
1 polymer ?
#
loop_
_entity_poly.entity_id
_entity_poly.type
_entity_poly.pdbx_seq_one_letter_code
_entity_poly.pdbx_strand_id
1 'polypeptide(L)'
;MRPLAVLCLSLLSLFARAADAPLTYVGTEGPGKGKKVVLIANDHEYKSEEALPQLARILAKHQGFTCTVLFGIDPKNGTIALGNPSNIPGTEALKDADLLVIFTRFQSIPVEQMQPIIDYLNRGGAVIGLRTSTHGFRYAKESPLYKYSFDYKGEDFKGGFGRQILGETWVGHYGPNHKSSTRLELVAAQATHPVLRGVKDVWAEIGAYNANPIEGSTILAMAQPLSGMKPDSPVDATKKPMPGAWVRTYKSTTGKEGRVFASTYGASGDLANDGFRRMLVNACFWTTGLEAAIQPDLKIDLIGPYNPTWLGTFKRAGAVKPADLASYDSPIFPVVPVKAK
;
A
#
# COMPACT_ATOMS: atom_id res chain seq x y z
N MET A 1 41.68 -53.45 -24.38
CA MET A 1 40.22 -53.28 -24.25
C MET A 1 39.94 -52.33 -23.10
N ARG A 2 39.50 -51.10 -23.37
CA ARG A 2 39.15 -50.08 -22.36
C ARG A 2 37.62 -49.92 -22.34
N PRO A 3 36.94 -49.87 -21.19
CA PRO A 3 35.51 -49.60 -21.17
C PRO A 3 35.26 -48.09 -21.31
N LEU A 4 34.31 -47.75 -22.17
CA LEU A 4 33.81 -46.39 -22.39
C LEU A 4 32.75 -46.11 -21.31
N ALA A 5 33.02 -45.19 -20.39
CA ALA A 5 32.01 -44.69 -19.47
C ALA A 5 31.20 -43.59 -20.17
N VAL A 6 29.93 -43.87 -20.45
CA VAL A 6 28.97 -42.88 -20.97
C VAL A 6 28.48 -42.04 -19.80
N LEU A 7 28.86 -40.76 -19.79
CA LEU A 7 28.40 -39.77 -18.83
C LEU A 7 27.06 -39.19 -19.32
N CYS A 8 25.95 -39.65 -18.76
CA CYS A 8 24.64 -39.02 -18.95
C CYS A 8 24.59 -37.70 -18.16
N LEU A 9 24.72 -36.57 -18.84
CA LEU A 9 24.36 -35.26 -18.28
C LEU A 9 22.83 -35.16 -18.19
N SER A 10 22.30 -35.29 -16.97
CA SER A 10 20.90 -34.96 -16.67
C SER A 10 20.71 -33.44 -16.68
N LEU A 11 20.09 -32.92 -17.75
CA LEU A 11 19.56 -31.57 -17.84
C LEU A 11 18.36 -31.42 -16.89
N LEU A 12 18.61 -30.98 -15.66
CA LEU A 12 17.56 -30.49 -14.76
C LEU A 12 17.01 -29.17 -15.32
N SER A 13 15.88 -29.27 -16.00
CA SER A 13 15.10 -28.12 -16.45
C SER A 13 14.48 -27.45 -15.23
N LEU A 14 15.07 -26.35 -14.78
CA LEU A 14 14.46 -25.43 -13.82
C LEU A 14 13.29 -24.73 -14.50
N PHE A 15 12.11 -25.35 -14.48
CA PHE A 15 10.86 -24.63 -14.69
C PHE A 15 10.64 -23.73 -13.46
N ALA A 16 11.15 -22.49 -13.52
CA ALA A 16 10.67 -21.44 -12.65
C ALA A 16 9.15 -21.30 -12.89
N ARG A 17 8.34 -21.51 -11.86
CA ARG A 17 6.88 -21.29 -11.94
C ARG A 17 6.63 -19.82 -12.25
N ALA A 18 6.38 -19.50 -13.52
CA ALA A 18 6.01 -18.16 -13.97
C ALA A 18 4.69 -17.62 -13.34
N ALA A 19 3.96 -18.44 -12.59
CA ALA A 19 2.72 -18.05 -11.91
C ALA A 19 2.94 -17.22 -10.63
N ASP A 20 4.15 -17.23 -10.05
CA ASP A 20 4.47 -16.56 -8.78
C ASP A 20 5.26 -15.25 -8.98
N ALA A 21 5.43 -14.80 -10.23
CA ALA A 21 6.25 -13.64 -10.54
C ALA A 21 5.59 -12.32 -10.11
N PRO A 22 6.33 -11.41 -9.44
CA PRO A 22 5.90 -10.05 -9.18
C PRO A 22 5.43 -9.32 -10.43
N LEU A 23 4.40 -8.47 -10.30
CA LEU A 23 3.93 -7.61 -11.38
C LEU A 23 4.80 -6.35 -11.45
N THR A 24 5.59 -6.18 -12.51
CA THR A 24 6.49 -5.02 -12.64
C THR A 24 6.08 -4.11 -13.80
N TYR A 25 5.90 -2.83 -13.48
CA TYR A 25 5.72 -1.74 -14.43
C TYR A 25 7.00 -0.92 -14.51
N VAL A 26 7.61 -0.86 -15.68
CA VAL A 26 8.86 -0.11 -15.90
C VAL A 26 8.53 1.29 -16.41
N GLY A 27 8.85 2.31 -15.63
CA GLY A 27 8.88 3.69 -16.09
C GLY A 27 10.21 4.01 -16.78
N THR A 28 10.15 4.70 -17.91
CA THR A 28 11.32 4.98 -18.76
C THR A 28 11.72 6.45 -18.79
N GLU A 29 10.81 7.35 -18.38
CA GLU A 29 10.94 8.81 -18.46
C GLU A 29 10.22 9.49 -17.30
N GLY A 30 10.76 10.62 -16.83
CA GLY A 30 10.20 11.41 -15.73
C GLY A 30 11.10 11.46 -14.48
N PRO A 31 10.75 12.27 -13.46
CA PRO A 31 11.60 12.51 -12.29
C PRO A 31 11.89 11.27 -11.43
N GLY A 32 11.01 10.26 -11.47
CA GLY A 32 11.16 8.98 -10.79
C GLY A 32 12.02 7.96 -11.55
N LYS A 33 12.56 8.30 -12.74
CA LYS A 33 13.41 7.39 -13.50
C LYS A 33 14.60 6.92 -12.67
N GLY A 34 14.78 5.60 -12.62
CA GLY A 34 15.84 4.95 -11.84
C GLY A 34 15.48 4.72 -10.37
N LYS A 35 14.32 5.21 -9.89
CA LYS A 35 13.80 4.88 -8.56
C LYS A 35 12.95 3.62 -8.60
N LYS A 36 13.13 2.76 -7.60
CA LYS A 36 12.42 1.49 -7.44
C LYS A 36 11.42 1.57 -6.29
N VAL A 37 10.15 1.32 -6.62
CA VAL A 37 9.05 1.27 -5.65
C VAL A 37 8.53 -0.15 -5.57
N VAL A 38 8.51 -0.73 -4.38
CA VAL A 38 7.85 -2.00 -4.11
C VAL A 38 6.52 -1.74 -3.42
N LEU A 39 5.44 -2.28 -3.97
CA LEU A 39 4.08 -2.09 -3.48
C LEU A 39 3.52 -3.43 -2.99
N ILE A 40 3.18 -3.56 -1.71
CA ILE A 40 2.66 -4.80 -1.12
C ILE A 40 1.16 -4.68 -0.88
N ALA A 41 0.37 -5.42 -1.65
CA ALA A 41 -1.09 -5.51 -1.59
C ALA A 41 -1.52 -6.85 -1.00
N ASN A 42 -1.99 -6.87 0.24
CA ASN A 42 -2.60 -8.08 0.81
C ASN A 42 -3.58 -7.74 1.95
N ASP A 43 -4.74 -7.25 1.54
CA ASP A 43 -5.87 -6.92 2.41
C ASP A 43 -7.11 -7.70 1.93
N HIS A 44 -8.07 -7.95 2.84
CA HIS A 44 -9.29 -8.70 2.53
C HIS A 44 -10.54 -7.84 2.39
N GLU A 45 -10.47 -6.55 2.70
CA GLU A 45 -11.63 -5.67 2.80
C GLU A 45 -11.54 -4.54 1.77
N TYR A 46 -10.52 -3.68 1.85
CA TYR A 46 -10.45 -2.36 1.22
C TYR A 46 -9.84 -2.33 -0.19
N LYS A 47 -9.57 -3.51 -0.77
CA LYS A 47 -9.16 -3.71 -2.16
C LYS A 47 -7.77 -3.15 -2.48
N SER A 48 -6.79 -3.48 -1.64
CA SER A 48 -5.37 -3.17 -1.88
C SER A 48 -4.85 -3.58 -3.26
N GLU A 49 -5.33 -4.72 -3.74
CA GLU A 49 -5.04 -5.34 -5.02
C GLU A 49 -5.61 -4.56 -6.21
N GLU A 50 -6.55 -3.65 -5.99
CA GLU A 50 -7.01 -2.69 -7.00
C GLU A 50 -6.23 -1.38 -6.90
N ALA A 51 -6.07 -0.86 -5.69
CA ALA A 51 -5.46 0.45 -5.44
C ALA A 51 -3.96 0.49 -5.81
N LEU A 52 -3.18 -0.50 -5.37
CA LEU A 52 -1.72 -0.45 -5.54
C LEU A 52 -1.26 -0.67 -6.99
N PRO A 53 -1.84 -1.58 -7.79
CA PRO A 53 -1.52 -1.62 -9.22
C PRO A 53 -1.85 -0.33 -9.94
N GLN A 54 -2.93 0.37 -9.55
CA GLN A 54 -3.26 1.64 -10.18
C GLN A 54 -2.25 2.72 -9.83
N LEU A 55 -1.87 2.82 -8.56
CA LEU A 55 -0.80 3.71 -8.13
C LEU A 55 0.51 3.38 -8.86
N ALA A 56 0.88 2.10 -8.96
CA ALA A 56 2.06 1.65 -9.68
C ALA A 56 2.04 2.07 -11.15
N ARG A 57 0.90 1.93 -11.84
CA ARG A 57 0.76 2.37 -13.22
C ARG A 57 0.91 3.89 -13.36
N ILE A 58 0.30 4.68 -12.47
CA ILE A 58 0.44 6.14 -12.47
C ILE A 58 1.91 6.54 -12.29
N LEU A 59 2.58 5.98 -11.28
CA LEU A 59 3.99 6.28 -10.99
C LEU A 59 4.90 5.86 -12.14
N ALA A 60 4.70 4.68 -12.72
CA ALA A 60 5.53 4.22 -13.82
C ALA A 60 5.28 5.00 -15.11
N LYS A 61 4.02 5.17 -15.51
CA LYS A 61 3.64 5.74 -16.80
C LYS A 61 3.79 7.25 -16.86
N HIS A 62 3.49 7.96 -15.78
CA HIS A 62 3.56 9.42 -15.76
C HIS A 62 4.84 9.96 -15.14
N GLN A 63 5.45 9.21 -14.22
CA GLN A 63 6.52 9.74 -13.37
C GLN A 63 7.85 9.00 -13.53
N GLY A 64 7.89 7.86 -14.23
CA GLY A 64 9.12 7.15 -14.58
C GLY A 64 9.64 6.17 -13.53
N PHE A 65 8.92 5.94 -12.43
CA PHE A 65 9.34 4.96 -11.43
C PHE A 65 9.32 3.54 -12.00
N THR A 66 10.23 2.68 -11.55
CA THR A 66 10.05 1.23 -11.70
C THR A 66 9.24 0.74 -10.51
N CYS A 67 8.04 0.21 -10.75
CA CYS A 67 7.11 -0.21 -9.72
C CYS A 67 6.90 -1.73 -9.78
N THR A 68 7.24 -2.42 -8.69
CA THR A 68 7.00 -3.85 -8.52
C THR A 68 5.88 -4.06 -7.51
N VAL A 69 4.74 -4.60 -7.95
CA VAL A 69 3.61 -4.93 -7.09
C VAL A 69 3.69 -6.39 -6.66
N LEU A 70 3.68 -6.60 -5.35
CA LEU A 70 3.61 -7.90 -4.69
C LEU A 70 2.19 -8.08 -4.16
N PHE A 71 1.60 -9.24 -4.42
CA PHE A 71 0.26 -9.58 -3.97
C PHE A 71 0.32 -10.68 -2.91
N GLY A 72 -0.74 -10.79 -2.12
CA GLY A 72 -1.12 -12.09 -1.57
C GLY A 72 -1.35 -13.08 -2.72
N ILE A 73 -0.80 -14.29 -2.64
CA ILE A 73 -0.95 -15.33 -3.67
C ILE A 73 -1.45 -16.62 -3.03
N ASP A 74 -2.49 -17.23 -3.61
CA ASP A 74 -2.89 -18.59 -3.26
C ASP A 74 -1.86 -19.59 -3.86
N PRO A 75 -1.06 -20.28 -3.03
CA PRO A 75 0.00 -21.16 -3.51
C PRO A 75 -0.53 -22.38 -4.27
N LYS A 76 -1.84 -22.67 -4.20
CA LYS A 76 -2.44 -23.81 -4.92
C LYS A 76 -2.66 -23.52 -6.40
N ASN A 77 -2.95 -22.27 -6.76
CA ASN A 77 -3.38 -21.91 -8.11
C ASN A 77 -2.69 -20.66 -8.70
N GLY A 78 -1.89 -19.94 -7.90
CA GLY A 78 -1.16 -18.74 -8.31
C GLY A 78 -2.04 -17.51 -8.52
N THR A 79 -3.27 -17.52 -8.02
CA THR A 79 -4.19 -16.37 -8.11
C THR A 79 -3.99 -15.41 -6.95
N ILE A 80 -4.36 -14.15 -7.15
CA ILE A 80 -4.27 -13.11 -6.13
C ILE A 80 -5.20 -13.48 -4.95
N ALA A 81 -4.58 -13.75 -3.80
CA ALA A 81 -5.24 -13.99 -2.54
C ALA A 81 -5.73 -12.66 -1.94
N LEU A 82 -6.93 -12.72 -1.37
CA LEU A 82 -7.67 -11.55 -0.90
C LEU A 82 -7.50 -11.42 0.61
N GLY A 83 -6.25 -11.29 1.05
CA GLY A 83 -5.86 -11.28 2.46
C GLY A 83 -5.70 -12.66 3.11
N ASN A 84 -6.07 -13.76 2.44
CA ASN A 84 -5.93 -15.12 2.94
C ASN A 84 -5.75 -16.14 1.78
N PRO A 85 -4.77 -17.04 1.81
CA PRO A 85 -3.72 -17.21 2.84
C PRO A 85 -2.74 -16.04 2.92
N SER A 86 -2.06 -15.91 4.06
CA SER A 86 -0.93 -15.00 4.23
C SER A 86 0.31 -15.55 3.53
N ASN A 87 0.43 -15.26 2.25
CA ASN A 87 1.56 -15.65 1.41
C ASN A 87 1.84 -14.54 0.38
N ILE A 88 2.98 -13.88 0.51
CA ILE A 88 3.40 -12.73 -0.31
C ILE A 88 4.80 -13.05 -0.88
N PRO A 89 4.91 -13.83 -1.96
CA PRO A 89 6.19 -14.08 -2.62
C PRO A 89 6.77 -12.78 -3.23
N GLY A 90 8.08 -12.73 -3.43
CA GLY A 90 8.73 -11.62 -4.11
C GLY A 90 9.27 -10.49 -3.21
N THR A 91 9.20 -10.63 -1.89
CA THR A 91 9.66 -9.58 -0.95
C THR A 91 11.16 -9.31 -1.05
N GLU A 92 11.95 -10.20 -1.66
CA GLU A 92 13.36 -9.97 -2.01
C GLU A 92 13.57 -8.76 -2.94
N ALA A 93 12.54 -8.32 -3.68
CA ALA A 93 12.57 -7.09 -4.45
C ALA A 93 12.83 -5.84 -3.58
N LEU A 94 12.61 -5.93 -2.26
CA LEU A 94 12.95 -4.87 -1.32
C LEU A 94 14.46 -4.70 -1.13
N LYS A 95 15.32 -5.60 -1.61
CA LYS A 95 16.78 -5.49 -1.44
C LYS A 95 17.35 -4.16 -1.96
N ASP A 96 16.81 -3.64 -3.05
CA ASP A 96 17.27 -2.42 -3.71
C ASP A 96 16.17 -1.39 -3.98
N ALA A 97 14.99 -1.57 -3.36
CA ALA A 97 13.92 -0.58 -3.40
C ALA A 97 14.31 0.74 -2.70
N ASP A 98 13.86 1.86 -3.28
CA ASP A 98 13.90 3.20 -2.69
C ASP A 98 12.67 3.49 -1.82
N LEU A 99 11.55 2.81 -2.09
CA LEU A 99 10.28 3.00 -1.39
C LEU A 99 9.51 1.68 -1.25
N LEU A 100 8.97 1.44 -0.05
CA LEU A 100 7.93 0.46 0.23
C LEU A 100 6.59 1.18 0.38
N VAL A 101 5.61 0.84 -0.47
CA VAL A 101 4.20 1.17 -0.26
C VAL A 101 3.51 -0.08 0.27
N ILE A 102 2.95 -0.04 1.48
CA ILE A 102 2.34 -1.20 2.12
C ILE A 102 0.86 -0.98 2.41
N PHE A 103 0.05 -1.92 1.96
CA PHE A 103 -1.38 -2.01 2.19
C PHE A 103 -1.72 -3.46 2.51
N THR A 104 -1.48 -3.84 3.76
CA THR A 104 -1.73 -5.18 4.30
C THR A 104 -2.72 -5.14 5.45
N ARG A 105 -3.32 -6.30 5.76
CA ARG A 105 -4.21 -6.47 6.91
C ARG A 105 -3.99 -7.78 7.64
N PHE A 106 -3.65 -7.72 8.93
CA PHE A 106 -3.56 -8.88 9.82
C PHE A 106 -2.81 -10.09 9.22
N GLN A 107 -1.77 -9.83 8.45
CA GLN A 107 -1.01 -10.86 7.77
C GLN A 107 -0.09 -11.59 8.73
N SER A 108 -0.03 -12.91 8.59
CA SER A 108 0.92 -13.78 9.28
C SER A 108 1.83 -14.46 8.25
N ILE A 109 2.62 -13.67 7.53
CA ILE A 109 3.48 -14.20 6.46
C ILE A 109 4.66 -15.00 7.04
N PRO A 110 5.19 -15.99 6.31
CA PRO A 110 6.35 -16.75 6.74
C PRO A 110 7.61 -15.89 6.99
N VAL A 111 8.54 -16.40 7.80
CA VAL A 111 9.79 -15.71 8.19
C VAL A 111 10.60 -15.29 6.97
N GLU A 112 10.72 -16.18 5.99
CA GLU A 112 11.45 -15.94 4.75
C GLU A 112 10.88 -14.77 3.93
N GLN A 113 9.57 -14.49 4.04
CA GLN A 113 8.94 -13.36 3.35
C GLN A 113 8.96 -12.09 4.19
N MET A 114 8.92 -12.20 5.53
CA MET A 114 9.04 -11.06 6.44
C MET A 114 10.48 -10.53 6.51
N GLN A 115 11.49 -11.40 6.38
CA GLN A 115 12.90 -11.02 6.55
C GLN A 115 13.34 -9.90 5.59
N PRO A 116 13.03 -9.93 4.27
CA PRO A 116 13.34 -8.80 3.39
C PRO A 116 12.68 -7.47 3.80
N ILE A 117 11.47 -7.52 4.38
CA ILE A 117 10.81 -6.32 4.94
C ILE A 117 11.58 -5.82 6.16
N ILE A 118 12.00 -6.72 7.06
CA ILE A 118 12.82 -6.38 8.22
C ILE A 118 14.15 -5.75 7.79
N ASP A 119 14.83 -6.33 6.82
CA ASP A 119 16.11 -5.84 6.32
C ASP A 119 15.98 -4.46 5.65
N TYR A 120 14.89 -4.26 4.88
CA TYR A 120 14.53 -2.96 4.32
C TYR A 120 14.34 -1.89 5.39
N LEU A 121 13.61 -2.22 6.46
CA LEU A 121 13.37 -1.30 7.56
C LEU A 121 14.65 -1.01 8.34
N ASN A 122 15.48 -2.03 8.59
CA ASN A 122 16.74 -1.95 9.33
C ASN A 122 17.77 -1.05 8.64
N ARG A 123 17.73 -0.92 7.31
CA ARG A 123 18.57 0.03 6.57
C ARG A 123 17.99 1.45 6.45
N GLY A 124 16.83 1.71 7.05
CA GLY A 124 16.16 3.02 7.02
C GLY A 124 15.40 3.31 5.73
N GLY A 125 14.86 2.28 5.07
CA GLY A 125 14.07 2.46 3.85
C GLY A 125 12.81 3.30 4.06
N ALA A 126 12.42 4.11 3.08
CA ALA A 126 11.24 4.95 3.17
C ALA A 126 9.93 4.12 3.08
N VAL A 127 8.88 4.53 3.79
CA VAL A 127 7.62 3.75 3.86
C VAL A 127 6.41 4.64 3.60
N ILE A 128 5.49 4.15 2.77
CA ILE A 128 4.13 4.64 2.71
C ILE A 128 3.21 3.56 3.27
N GLY A 129 2.51 3.86 4.37
CA GLY A 129 1.48 2.99 4.93
C GLY A 129 0.09 3.50 4.57
N LEU A 130 -0.70 2.71 3.85
CA LEU A 130 -2.12 2.99 3.62
C LEU A 130 -2.95 2.13 4.55
N ARG A 131 -4.17 2.57 4.88
CA ARG A 131 -5.11 1.67 5.57
C ARG A 131 -5.16 0.38 4.78
N THR A 132 -4.98 -0.79 5.40
CA THR A 132 -5.00 -1.13 6.84
C THR A 132 -3.63 -1.39 7.49
N SER A 133 -2.54 -0.91 6.92
CA SER A 133 -1.17 -1.25 7.33
C SER A 133 -0.77 -0.88 8.76
N THR A 134 -1.52 0.00 9.45
CA THR A 134 -1.37 0.21 10.92
C THR A 134 -1.57 -1.08 11.72
N HIS A 135 -2.29 -2.05 11.14
CA HIS A 135 -2.39 -3.41 11.62
C HIS A 135 -2.11 -4.42 10.51
N GLY A 136 -1.04 -4.15 9.75
CA GLY A 136 -0.64 -4.97 8.61
C GLY A 136 -0.29 -6.41 8.98
N PHE A 137 0.24 -6.63 10.20
CA PHE A 137 0.70 -7.94 10.65
C PHE A 137 0.04 -8.39 11.95
N ARG A 138 -0.24 -9.69 12.04
CA ARG A 138 -0.76 -10.36 13.24
C ARG A 138 -0.11 -11.73 13.36
N TYR A 139 0.66 -11.95 14.42
CA TYR A 139 1.37 -13.21 14.64
C TYR A 139 0.93 -13.84 15.97
N ALA A 140 0.96 -15.18 16.03
CA ALA A 140 0.81 -15.90 17.29
C ALA A 140 1.99 -15.59 18.23
N LYS A 141 1.79 -15.73 19.55
CA LYS A 141 2.80 -15.35 20.57
C LYS A 141 4.08 -16.17 20.47
N GLU A 142 3.96 -17.40 20.00
CA GLU A 142 5.03 -18.38 19.83
C GLU A 142 5.85 -18.11 18.55
N SER A 143 5.36 -17.23 17.67
CA SER A 143 6.05 -16.87 16.44
C SER A 143 7.31 -16.05 16.76
N PRO A 144 8.45 -16.32 16.09
CA PRO A 144 9.63 -15.45 16.18
C PRO A 144 9.35 -14.03 15.66
N LEU A 145 8.25 -13.83 14.92
CA LEU A 145 7.82 -12.54 14.37
C LEU A 145 6.79 -11.83 15.26
N TYR A 146 6.44 -12.37 16.43
CA TYR A 146 5.40 -11.81 17.30
C TYR A 146 5.61 -10.32 17.62
N LYS A 147 6.87 -9.88 17.75
CA LYS A 147 7.22 -8.46 17.97
C LYS A 147 6.65 -7.50 16.92
N TYR A 148 6.42 -7.95 15.69
CA TYR A 148 5.88 -7.12 14.61
C TYR A 148 4.35 -7.08 14.58
N SER A 149 3.68 -7.93 15.38
CA SER A 149 2.22 -7.97 15.48
C SER A 149 1.69 -6.63 15.99
N PHE A 150 0.60 -6.14 15.39
CA PHE A 150 0.01 -4.82 15.70
C PHE A 150 -0.34 -4.64 17.19
N ASP A 151 -0.60 -5.74 17.90
CA ASP A 151 -0.98 -5.79 19.30
C ASP A 151 0.17 -6.14 20.25
N TYR A 152 1.41 -6.18 19.76
CA TYR A 152 2.58 -6.51 20.55
C TYR A 152 2.73 -5.59 21.78
N LYS A 153 3.02 -6.19 22.94
CA LYS A 153 3.03 -5.51 24.24
C LYS A 153 4.43 -5.27 24.83
N GLY A 154 5.49 -5.83 24.23
CA GLY A 154 6.86 -5.61 24.70
C GLY A 154 7.31 -4.16 24.44
N GLU A 155 8.11 -3.62 25.36
CA GLU A 155 8.55 -2.22 25.30
C GLU A 155 9.59 -1.96 24.19
N ASP A 156 10.28 -3.00 23.71
CA ASP A 156 11.27 -2.93 22.63
C ASP A 156 10.64 -2.61 21.26
N PHE A 157 9.37 -2.96 21.04
CA PHE A 157 8.68 -2.70 19.78
C PHE A 157 7.16 -2.52 19.94
N LYS A 158 6.73 -1.84 21.02
CA LYS A 158 5.34 -1.74 21.47
C LYS A 158 4.35 -1.34 20.37
N GLY A 159 3.26 -2.09 20.21
CA GLY A 159 2.26 -1.87 19.15
C GLY A 159 2.73 -2.29 17.75
N GLY A 160 3.86 -2.98 17.65
CA GLY A 160 4.32 -3.65 16.45
C GLY A 160 4.73 -2.71 15.31
N PHE A 161 4.73 -3.28 14.10
CA PHE A 161 5.12 -2.58 12.87
C PHE A 161 4.36 -1.27 12.68
N GLY A 162 3.03 -1.30 12.82
CA GLY A 162 2.20 -0.12 12.60
C GLY A 162 2.59 1.04 13.53
N ARG A 163 2.64 0.78 14.84
CA ARG A 163 2.99 1.84 15.81
C ARG A 163 4.42 2.35 15.61
N GLN A 164 5.37 1.45 15.45
CA GLN A 164 6.79 1.79 15.47
C GLN A 164 7.29 2.37 14.14
N ILE A 165 6.72 1.97 13.01
CA ILE A 165 7.10 2.45 11.67
C ILE A 165 6.12 3.49 11.17
N LEU A 166 4.81 3.19 11.15
CA LEU A 166 3.81 4.12 10.61
C LEU A 166 3.41 5.21 11.60
N GLY A 167 3.71 5.02 12.89
CA GLY A 167 3.34 5.95 13.95
C GLY A 167 1.99 5.64 14.60
N GLU A 168 1.26 4.60 14.15
CA GLU A 168 0.00 4.21 14.76
C GLU A 168 -0.33 2.72 14.58
N THR A 169 -0.98 2.11 15.59
CA THR A 169 -1.57 0.77 15.54
C THR A 169 -3.10 0.81 15.44
N TRP A 170 -3.74 -0.34 15.25
CA TRP A 170 -5.19 -0.42 15.23
C TRP A 170 -5.81 -0.13 16.59
N VAL A 171 -6.60 0.95 16.64
CA VAL A 171 -7.41 1.33 17.81
C VAL A 171 -8.86 0.94 17.61
N GLY A 172 -9.48 1.33 16.48
CA GLY A 172 -10.87 1.04 16.19
C GLY A 172 -11.49 1.99 15.17
N HIS A 173 -12.69 1.67 14.70
CA HIS A 173 -13.48 2.57 13.86
C HIS A 173 -13.96 3.81 14.63
N TYR A 174 -14.00 4.95 13.96
CA TYR A 174 -14.55 6.20 14.49
C TYR A 174 -15.78 6.62 13.69
N GLY A 175 -16.95 6.15 14.15
CA GLY A 175 -18.21 6.27 13.43
C GLY A 175 -18.66 4.95 12.78
N PRO A 176 -19.83 4.94 12.12
CA PRO A 176 -20.41 3.72 11.56
C PRO A 176 -19.67 3.29 10.29
N ASN A 177 -18.92 2.19 10.38
CA ASN A 177 -18.22 1.62 9.23
C ASN A 177 -19.21 1.26 8.11
N HIS A 178 -18.80 1.48 6.85
CA HIS A 178 -19.59 1.23 5.63
C HIS A 178 -20.88 2.06 5.46
N LYS A 179 -21.16 3.01 6.35
CA LYS A 179 -22.32 3.92 6.25
C LYS A 179 -21.93 5.40 6.30
N SER A 180 -20.65 5.67 6.51
CA SER A 180 -20.06 7.00 6.62
C SER A 180 -18.79 7.04 5.76
N SER A 181 -18.64 8.11 4.99
CA SER A 181 -17.42 8.47 4.27
C SER A 181 -16.66 9.56 5.04
N THR A 182 -15.46 9.94 4.57
CA THR A 182 -14.64 10.93 5.28
C THR A 182 -14.16 12.03 4.33
N ARG A 183 -14.25 13.27 4.79
CA ARG A 183 -13.50 14.39 4.21
C ARG A 183 -12.15 14.51 4.92
N LEU A 184 -11.06 14.59 4.16
CA LEU A 184 -9.73 14.84 4.68
C LEU A 184 -9.42 16.34 4.55
N GLU A 185 -9.59 17.06 5.65
CA GLU A 185 -9.37 18.49 5.76
C GLU A 185 -7.88 18.78 5.94
N LEU A 186 -7.28 19.51 5.02
CA LEU A 186 -5.85 19.82 5.06
C LEU A 186 -5.54 20.74 6.24
N VAL A 187 -4.48 20.42 6.98
CA VAL A 187 -4.04 21.24 8.12
C VAL A 187 -3.41 22.52 7.61
N ALA A 188 -4.03 23.67 7.89
CA ALA A 188 -3.58 24.98 7.40
C ALA A 188 -2.12 25.31 7.74
N ALA A 189 -1.67 24.93 8.95
CA ALA A 189 -0.28 25.12 9.38
C ALA A 189 0.74 24.30 8.55
N GLN A 190 0.29 23.29 7.80
CA GLN A 190 1.11 22.45 6.94
C GLN A 190 0.93 22.75 5.45
N ALA A 191 0.25 23.85 5.08
CA ALA A 191 -0.09 24.16 3.69
C ALA A 191 1.13 24.23 2.74
N THR A 192 2.32 24.52 3.26
CA THR A 192 3.58 24.57 2.47
C THR A 192 4.28 23.21 2.36
N HIS A 193 3.82 22.19 3.08
CA HIS A 193 4.44 20.87 3.05
C HIS A 193 4.36 20.29 1.63
N PRO A 194 5.46 19.75 1.05
CA PRO A 194 5.49 19.31 -0.35
C PRO A 194 4.40 18.30 -0.71
N VAL A 195 4.02 17.43 0.24
CA VAL A 195 2.94 16.44 0.07
C VAL A 195 1.58 17.10 -0.24
N LEU A 196 1.33 18.31 0.26
CA LEU A 196 0.06 19.03 0.08
C LEU A 196 0.04 19.94 -1.16
N ARG A 197 1.13 20.01 -1.94
CA ARG A 197 1.20 20.88 -3.12
C ARG A 197 0.15 20.49 -4.17
N GLY A 198 -0.77 21.41 -4.47
CA GLY A 198 -1.86 21.21 -5.43
C GLY A 198 -3.00 20.30 -4.92
N VAL A 199 -2.92 19.78 -3.70
CA VAL A 199 -3.94 18.91 -3.11
C VAL A 199 -5.16 19.74 -2.70
N LYS A 200 -6.36 19.30 -3.11
CA LYS A 200 -7.65 19.93 -2.81
C LYS A 200 -8.73 18.87 -2.70
N ASP A 201 -9.81 19.18 -1.99
CA ASP A 201 -11.07 18.41 -1.98
C ASP A 201 -10.88 16.90 -1.75
N VAL A 202 -10.02 16.58 -0.79
CA VAL A 202 -9.68 15.20 -0.48
C VAL A 202 -10.87 14.53 0.20
N TRP A 203 -11.37 13.48 -0.43
CA TRP A 203 -12.46 12.66 0.09
C TRP A 203 -12.12 11.19 -0.06
N ALA A 204 -12.55 10.41 0.93
CA ALA A 204 -12.38 8.97 0.98
C ALA A 204 -13.75 8.30 1.17
N GLU A 205 -14.00 7.26 0.37
CA GLU A 205 -15.23 6.47 0.33
C GLU A 205 -15.31 5.45 1.51
N ILE A 206 -14.68 5.79 2.63
CA ILE A 206 -14.62 4.93 3.81
C ILE A 206 -14.72 5.74 5.10
N GLY A 207 -15.22 5.09 6.14
CA GLY A 207 -15.38 5.68 7.47
C GLY A 207 -14.05 5.83 8.20
N ALA A 208 -13.99 6.81 9.10
CA ALA A 208 -12.78 7.17 9.83
C ALA A 208 -12.33 6.11 10.86
N TYR A 209 -11.08 6.25 11.27
CA TYR A 209 -10.47 5.49 12.37
C TYR A 209 -10.22 6.39 13.58
N ASN A 210 -10.23 5.78 14.77
CA ASN A 210 -9.54 6.37 15.90
C ASN A 210 -8.04 6.31 15.58
N ALA A 211 -7.39 7.46 15.59
CA ALA A 211 -5.97 7.57 15.33
C ALA A 211 -5.36 8.64 16.25
N ASN A 212 -4.24 8.30 16.84
CA ASN A 212 -3.38 9.15 17.65
C ASN A 212 -1.92 8.84 17.28
N PRO A 213 -1.46 9.34 16.11
CA PRO A 213 -0.09 9.14 15.66
C PRO A 213 0.91 9.51 16.76
N ILE A 214 1.98 8.72 16.87
CA ILE A 214 3.00 8.89 17.89
C ILE A 214 3.60 10.30 17.85
N GLU A 215 4.04 10.79 19.00
CA GLU A 215 4.73 12.07 19.14
C GLU A 215 5.86 12.22 18.12
N GLY A 216 6.04 13.45 17.60
CA GLY A 216 6.95 13.75 16.50
C GLY A 216 6.34 13.53 15.10
N SER A 217 5.13 12.99 14.99
CA SER A 217 4.40 12.95 13.72
C SER A 217 3.84 14.33 13.35
N THR A 218 3.96 14.71 12.09
CA THR A 218 3.37 15.93 11.53
C THR A 218 2.07 15.58 10.81
N ILE A 219 0.93 16.04 11.35
CA ILE A 219 -0.38 15.76 10.78
C ILE A 219 -0.62 16.69 9.57
N LEU A 220 -0.87 16.10 8.41
CA LEU A 220 -1.10 16.82 7.16
C LEU A 220 -2.58 17.01 6.85
N ALA A 221 -3.42 16.05 7.23
CA ALA A 221 -4.86 16.14 7.05
C ALA A 221 -5.62 15.52 8.23
N MET A 222 -6.69 16.21 8.64
CA MET A 222 -7.66 15.75 9.63
C MET A 222 -8.84 15.09 8.92
N ALA A 223 -9.16 13.88 9.32
CA ALA A 223 -10.33 13.11 8.92
C ALA A 223 -11.59 13.56 9.64
N GLN A 224 -12.48 14.26 8.93
CA GLN A 224 -13.82 14.62 9.40
C GLN A 224 -14.85 13.60 8.86
N PRO A 225 -15.46 12.77 9.74
CA PRO A 225 -16.53 11.87 9.32
C PRO A 225 -17.74 12.61 8.77
N LEU A 226 -18.35 12.04 7.72
CA LEU A 226 -19.59 12.51 7.10
C LEU A 226 -20.74 11.56 7.45
N SER A 227 -21.98 12.06 7.47
CA SER A 227 -23.18 11.27 7.79
C SER A 227 -23.66 10.35 6.67
N GLY A 228 -22.98 10.37 5.51
CA GLY A 228 -23.30 9.56 4.34
C GLY A 228 -22.08 9.18 3.51
N MET A 229 -22.32 8.47 2.41
CA MET A 229 -21.30 7.89 1.53
C MET A 229 -21.01 8.73 0.27
N LYS A 230 -21.35 10.02 0.28
CA LYS A 230 -21.09 10.93 -0.84
C LYS A 230 -20.15 12.08 -0.39
N PRO A 231 -19.34 12.65 -1.30
CA PRO A 231 -18.45 13.77 -0.97
C PRO A 231 -19.14 15.01 -0.38
N ASP A 232 -20.38 15.24 -0.78
CA ASP A 232 -21.26 16.34 -0.36
C ASP A 232 -22.15 15.99 0.84
N SER A 233 -22.02 14.78 1.41
CA SER A 233 -22.75 14.42 2.61
C SER A 233 -22.41 15.37 3.76
N PRO A 234 -23.40 15.74 4.61
CA PRO A 234 -23.14 16.60 5.76
C PRO A 234 -22.08 16.00 6.69
N VAL A 235 -21.36 16.86 7.40
CA VAL A 235 -20.48 16.43 8.49
C VAL A 235 -21.30 15.73 9.59
N ASP A 236 -20.76 14.65 10.16
CA ASP A 236 -21.30 14.08 11.41
C ASP A 236 -20.95 15.02 12.57
N ALA A 237 -21.91 15.86 12.95
CA ALA A 237 -21.75 16.86 14.01
C ALA A 237 -21.45 16.26 15.41
N THR A 238 -21.63 14.94 15.58
CA THR A 238 -21.31 14.25 16.84
C THR A 238 -19.84 13.82 16.94
N LYS A 239 -19.07 14.01 15.86
CA LYS A 239 -17.69 13.52 15.71
C LYS A 239 -16.72 14.65 15.40
N LYS A 240 -15.70 14.79 16.22
CA LYS A 240 -14.58 15.71 15.96
C LYS A 240 -13.61 15.09 14.95
N PRO A 241 -12.89 15.88 14.14
CA PRO A 241 -11.89 15.33 13.25
C PRO A 241 -10.79 14.55 13.99
N MET A 242 -10.31 13.47 13.38
CA MET A 242 -9.15 12.68 13.84
C MET A 242 -7.99 12.80 12.85
N PRO A 243 -6.73 12.55 13.21
CA PRO A 243 -5.64 12.45 12.24
C PRO A 243 -5.94 11.42 11.12
N GLY A 244 -5.88 11.86 9.87
CA GLY A 244 -6.19 11.04 8.68
C GLY A 244 -5.01 10.77 7.76
N ALA A 245 -4.05 11.70 7.69
CA ALA A 245 -2.78 11.54 7.00
C ALA A 245 -1.68 12.31 7.73
N TRP A 246 -0.49 11.71 7.85
CA TRP A 246 0.64 12.32 8.53
C TRP A 246 1.97 11.86 7.94
N VAL A 247 3.02 12.60 8.26
CA VAL A 247 4.41 12.22 7.99
C VAL A 247 5.21 12.11 9.28
N ARG A 248 6.25 11.28 9.27
CA ARG A 248 7.22 11.15 10.36
C ARG A 248 8.53 10.56 9.84
N THR A 249 9.52 10.47 10.72
CA THR A 249 10.68 9.58 10.53
C THR A 249 10.68 8.48 11.58
N TYR A 250 11.34 7.36 11.28
CA TYR A 250 11.68 6.32 12.25
C TYR A 250 13.18 6.06 12.19
N LYS A 251 13.78 5.67 13.33
CA LYS A 251 15.20 5.33 13.41
C LYS A 251 15.39 3.84 13.20
N SER A 252 16.23 3.48 12.25
CA SER A 252 16.59 2.09 11.96
C SER A 252 17.65 1.56 12.93
N THR A 253 17.88 0.25 12.93
CA THR A 253 18.94 -0.39 13.73
C THR A 253 20.35 0.05 13.31
N THR A 254 20.53 0.47 12.05
CA THR A 254 21.80 1.06 11.57
C THR A 254 21.93 2.56 11.89
N GLY A 255 20.96 3.14 12.60
CA GLY A 255 20.93 4.57 12.93
C GLY A 255 20.50 5.51 11.80
N LYS A 256 20.14 4.98 10.62
CA LYS A 256 19.60 5.77 9.51
C LYS A 256 18.11 6.06 9.76
N GLU A 257 17.65 7.21 9.31
CA GLU A 257 16.23 7.56 9.39
C GLU A 257 15.51 7.18 8.11
N GLY A 258 14.35 6.52 8.23
CA GLY A 258 13.43 6.30 7.13
C GLY A 258 12.30 7.32 7.17
N ARG A 259 12.02 7.98 6.03
CA ARG A 259 10.86 8.87 5.86
C ARG A 259 9.58 8.04 5.74
N VAL A 260 8.53 8.49 6.41
CA VAL A 260 7.24 7.81 6.43
C VAL A 260 6.13 8.78 6.09
N PHE A 261 5.25 8.36 5.18
CA PHE A 261 3.90 8.92 5.08
C PHE A 261 2.91 7.82 5.44
N ALA A 262 1.94 8.12 6.27
CA ALA A 262 0.90 7.18 6.65
C ALA A 262 -0.46 7.83 6.50
N SER A 263 -1.43 7.04 6.01
CA SER A 263 -2.82 7.43 5.94
C SER A 263 -3.70 6.30 6.45
N THR A 264 -4.75 6.67 7.19
CA THR A 264 -5.84 5.75 7.56
C THR A 264 -6.86 5.57 6.42
N TYR A 265 -6.46 5.92 5.20
CA TYR A 265 -7.20 5.82 3.95
C TYR A 265 -6.33 5.21 2.85
N GLY A 266 -6.91 4.98 1.68
CA GLY A 266 -6.23 4.38 0.54
C GLY A 266 -6.99 3.24 -0.11
N ALA A 267 -8.25 3.01 0.26
CA ALA A 267 -9.10 2.02 -0.38
C ALA A 267 -9.23 2.30 -1.88
N SER A 268 -9.64 1.31 -2.67
CA SER A 268 -9.68 1.48 -4.13
C SER A 268 -10.57 2.64 -4.58
N GLY A 269 -11.69 2.88 -3.90
CA GLY A 269 -12.56 4.03 -4.14
C GLY A 269 -11.90 5.40 -3.83
N ASP A 270 -11.05 5.46 -2.81
CA ASP A 270 -10.37 6.70 -2.40
C ASP A 270 -9.42 7.18 -3.50
N LEU A 271 -8.77 6.24 -4.22
CA LEU A 271 -7.86 6.57 -5.32
C LEU A 271 -8.58 7.19 -6.54
N ALA A 272 -9.90 7.00 -6.65
CA ALA A 272 -10.69 7.67 -7.69
C ALA A 272 -10.81 9.18 -7.44
N ASN A 273 -10.69 9.64 -6.18
CA ASN A 273 -10.67 11.07 -5.86
C ASN A 273 -9.31 11.70 -6.23
N ASP A 274 -9.34 12.73 -7.07
CA ASP A 274 -8.13 13.42 -7.56
C ASP A 274 -7.29 14.01 -6.44
N GLY A 275 -7.91 14.58 -5.41
CA GLY A 275 -7.23 15.14 -4.24
C GLY A 275 -6.41 14.09 -3.49
N PHE A 276 -7.04 12.96 -3.17
CA PHE A 276 -6.40 11.85 -2.49
C PHE A 276 -5.29 11.24 -3.35
N ARG A 277 -5.57 11.02 -4.64
CA ARG A 277 -4.59 10.51 -5.60
C ARG A 277 -3.37 11.43 -5.73
N ARG A 278 -3.57 12.75 -5.79
CA ARG A 278 -2.49 13.74 -5.81
C ARG A 278 -1.65 13.68 -4.55
N MET A 279 -2.30 13.67 -3.38
CA MET A 279 -1.61 13.58 -2.09
C MET A 279 -0.72 12.33 -2.03
N LEU A 280 -1.22 11.19 -2.51
CA LEU A 280 -0.48 9.93 -2.52
C LEU A 280 0.70 9.93 -3.50
N VAL A 281 0.54 10.49 -4.70
CA VAL A 281 1.65 10.66 -5.65
C VAL A 281 2.70 11.61 -5.07
N ASN A 282 2.29 12.74 -4.50
CA ASN A 282 3.21 13.67 -3.85
C ASN A 282 3.95 13.02 -2.66
N ALA A 283 3.27 12.16 -1.90
CA ALA A 283 3.89 11.38 -0.82
C ALA A 283 4.99 10.45 -1.36
N CYS A 284 4.79 9.80 -2.52
CA CYS A 284 5.82 8.97 -3.16
C CYS A 284 7.06 9.78 -3.55
N PHE A 285 6.87 10.99 -4.07
CA PHE A 285 7.98 11.89 -4.38
C PHE A 285 8.71 12.33 -3.11
N TRP A 286 7.98 12.77 -2.09
CA TRP A 286 8.58 13.26 -0.84
C TRP A 286 9.32 12.15 -0.07
N THR A 287 8.78 10.93 0.00
CA THR A 287 9.46 9.82 0.68
C THR A 287 10.73 9.38 -0.05
N THR A 288 10.79 9.56 -1.38
CA THR A 288 11.97 9.21 -2.21
C THR A 288 12.97 10.35 -2.41
N GLY A 289 12.78 11.50 -1.76
CA GLY A 289 13.69 12.65 -1.84
C GLY A 289 13.53 13.48 -3.11
N LEU A 290 12.40 13.37 -3.80
CA LEU A 290 12.08 14.05 -5.06
C LEU A 290 11.12 15.24 -4.85
N GLU A 291 10.98 15.78 -3.64
CA GLU A 291 10.05 16.87 -3.31
C GLU A 291 10.20 18.14 -4.18
N ALA A 292 11.40 18.39 -4.71
CA ALA A 292 11.66 19.50 -5.63
C ALA A 292 10.95 19.34 -6.98
N ALA A 293 10.65 18.10 -7.40
CA ALA A 293 9.98 17.80 -8.66
C ALA A 293 8.44 17.79 -8.55
N ILE A 294 7.88 17.92 -7.35
CA ILE A 294 6.42 17.97 -7.15
C ILE A 294 5.90 19.28 -7.75
N GLN A 295 5.01 19.18 -8.74
CA GLN A 295 4.30 20.34 -9.29
C GLN A 295 2.82 20.27 -8.91
N PRO A 296 2.13 21.42 -8.69
CA PRO A 296 0.72 21.42 -8.30
C PRO A 296 -0.20 20.77 -9.34
N ASP A 297 0.22 20.74 -10.60
CA ASP A 297 -0.46 20.19 -11.77
C ASP A 297 0.20 18.90 -12.29
N LEU A 298 1.07 18.25 -11.49
CA LEU A 298 1.71 16.98 -11.85
C LEU A 298 0.65 15.98 -12.37
N LYS A 299 0.97 15.30 -13.48
CA LYS A 299 0.03 14.38 -14.13
C LYS A 299 -0.24 13.16 -13.26
N ILE A 300 -1.48 13.02 -12.81
CA ILE A 300 -1.91 11.93 -11.94
C ILE A 300 -3.09 11.16 -12.53
N ASP A 301 -3.37 11.32 -13.82
CA ASP A 301 -4.51 10.66 -14.46
C ASP A 301 -4.45 9.14 -14.26
N LEU A 302 -5.62 8.54 -14.12
CA LEU A 302 -5.74 7.09 -14.05
C LEU A 302 -5.21 6.46 -15.35
N ILE A 303 -4.46 5.36 -15.24
CA ILE A 303 -3.95 4.62 -16.39
C ILE A 303 -4.86 3.44 -16.71
N GLY A 304 -5.49 3.50 -17.88
CA GLY A 304 -6.48 2.52 -18.32
C GLY A 304 -7.78 2.60 -17.51
N PRO A 305 -8.76 1.72 -17.81
CA PRO A 305 -10.02 1.68 -17.09
C PRO A 305 -9.83 1.34 -15.61
N TYR A 306 -10.39 2.15 -14.71
CA TYR A 306 -10.34 1.92 -13.27
C TYR A 306 -11.74 1.97 -12.68
N ASN A 307 -12.23 0.82 -12.21
CA ASN A 307 -13.58 0.63 -11.69
C ASN A 307 -13.48 0.03 -10.28
N PRO A 308 -13.22 0.82 -9.23
CA PRO A 308 -13.02 0.30 -7.89
C PRO A 308 -14.27 -0.44 -7.39
N THR A 309 -14.08 -1.64 -6.83
CA THR A 309 -15.20 -2.54 -6.48
C THR A 309 -15.55 -2.56 -4.99
N TRP A 310 -14.90 -1.71 -4.18
CA TRP A 310 -15.17 -1.65 -2.74
C TRP A 310 -16.64 -1.34 -2.42
N LEU A 311 -17.16 -0.24 -2.95
CA LEU A 311 -18.59 0.14 -2.89
C LEU A 311 -19.18 0.43 -4.27
N GLY A 312 -18.43 0.12 -5.32
CA GLY A 312 -18.84 0.30 -6.70
C GLY A 312 -19.96 -0.64 -7.12
N THR A 313 -20.57 -0.33 -8.27
CA THR A 313 -21.63 -1.13 -8.91
C THR A 313 -21.12 -2.39 -9.62
N PHE A 314 -19.83 -2.69 -9.48
CA PHE A 314 -19.14 -3.75 -10.17
C PHE A 314 -18.67 -4.81 -9.19
N LYS A 315 -18.69 -6.07 -9.63
CA LYS A 315 -18.02 -7.16 -8.94
C LYS A 315 -16.76 -7.51 -9.72
N ARG A 316 -15.63 -7.58 -9.04
CA ARG A 316 -14.40 -8.08 -9.67
C ARG A 316 -14.52 -9.53 -10.15
N ALA A 317 -13.74 -9.87 -11.16
CA ALA A 317 -13.51 -11.25 -11.55
C ALA A 317 -12.80 -12.02 -10.42
N GLY A 318 -13.12 -13.32 -10.32
CA GLY A 318 -12.36 -14.27 -9.50
C GLY A 318 -11.18 -14.84 -10.28
N ALA A 319 -10.26 -15.50 -9.57
CA ALA A 319 -9.13 -16.24 -10.14
C ALA A 319 -8.16 -15.42 -11.02
N VAL A 320 -8.03 -14.12 -10.74
CA VAL A 320 -7.06 -13.23 -11.42
C VAL A 320 -5.64 -13.51 -10.93
N LYS A 321 -4.68 -13.56 -11.84
CA LYS A 321 -3.24 -13.68 -11.56
C LYS A 321 -2.53 -12.34 -11.78
N PRO A 322 -1.35 -12.12 -11.16
CA PRO A 322 -0.59 -10.88 -11.37
C PRO A 322 -0.34 -10.55 -12.85
N ALA A 323 -0.03 -11.55 -13.67
CA ALA A 323 0.23 -11.38 -15.10
C ALA A 323 -0.98 -10.83 -15.89
N ASP A 324 -2.21 -11.10 -15.44
CA ASP A 324 -3.43 -10.60 -16.09
C ASP A 324 -3.56 -9.08 -15.98
N LEU A 325 -2.86 -8.48 -15.02
CA LEU A 325 -2.86 -7.04 -14.76
C LEU A 325 -1.71 -6.31 -15.49
N ALA A 326 -0.85 -7.00 -16.25
CA ALA A 326 0.36 -6.42 -16.83
C ALA A 326 0.14 -5.30 -17.86
N SER A 327 -0.95 -5.34 -18.61
CA SER A 327 -1.25 -4.33 -19.64
C SER A 327 -1.72 -3.01 -19.01
N TYR A 328 -1.20 -1.88 -19.46
CA TYR A 328 -1.71 -0.55 -19.05
C TYR A 328 -3.13 -0.27 -19.53
N ASP A 329 -3.57 -0.95 -20.59
CA ASP A 329 -4.86 -0.70 -21.22
C ASP A 329 -5.98 -1.62 -20.69
N SER A 330 -5.61 -2.63 -19.88
CA SER A 330 -6.59 -3.52 -19.27
C SER A 330 -7.20 -2.89 -18.01
N PRO A 331 -8.48 -3.21 -17.69
CA PRO A 331 -9.02 -2.84 -16.39
C PRO A 331 -8.22 -3.50 -15.27
N ILE A 332 -8.00 -2.78 -14.18
CA ILE A 332 -7.51 -3.39 -12.95
C ILE A 332 -8.62 -4.28 -12.40
N PHE A 333 -8.36 -5.58 -12.47
CA PHE A 333 -9.36 -6.64 -12.35
C PHE A 333 -10.49 -6.48 -13.38
N PRO A 334 -10.67 -7.44 -14.30
CA PRO A 334 -11.87 -7.46 -15.14
C PRO A 334 -13.12 -7.40 -14.25
N VAL A 335 -14.04 -6.50 -14.55
CA VAL A 335 -15.27 -6.32 -13.78
C VAL A 335 -16.45 -6.99 -14.47
N VAL A 336 -17.35 -7.55 -13.66
CA VAL A 336 -18.65 -8.08 -14.09
C VAL A 336 -19.73 -7.15 -13.52
N PRO A 337 -20.69 -6.68 -14.32
CA PRO A 337 -21.82 -5.92 -13.81
C PRO A 337 -22.53 -6.68 -12.69
N VAL A 338 -22.84 -5.99 -11.58
CA VAL A 338 -23.68 -6.60 -10.54
C VAL A 338 -25.08 -6.73 -11.13
N LYS A 339 -25.62 -7.96 -11.20
CA LYS A 339 -27.03 -8.16 -11.55
C LYS A 339 -27.88 -7.33 -10.60
N ALA A 340 -28.81 -6.54 -11.13
CA ALA A 340 -29.79 -5.83 -10.31
C ALA A 340 -30.44 -6.84 -9.36
N LYS A 341 -30.43 -6.52 -8.06
CA LYS A 341 -31.22 -7.25 -7.08
C LYS A 341 -32.69 -6.91 -7.24
#